data_AF-A0AAX6MTI7-F1
#
_entry.id   AF-A0AAX6MTI7-F1
#
_cell.length_a   1.000
_cell.length_b   1.000
_cell.length_c   1.000
_cell.angle_alpha   90.00
_cell.angle_beta   90.00
_cell.angle_gamma   90.00
#
_symmetry.space_group_name_H-M   'P 1'
#
loop_
_entity.id
_entity.type
_entity.pdbx_description
1 polymer ?
#
loop_
_entity_poly.entity_id
_entity_poly.type
_entity_poly.pdbx_seq_one_letter_code
_entity_poly.pdbx_strand_id
1 'polypeptide(L)'
;MADTKNEKMFDSDTPSGQQELGSSTEVVGQVSDISAFEAQKVAMGNAHFNRLGWKRLTVVLIVEAIALGSLSMPAAFATLGMVAGVILGVGLGLLAIYTSYVVGQVKLKYPEVQHYADAGRLIMGKFGYELIGGMFVLQLVFLVGSHCLTGTIAFLNITNNGACSLVFGVVSAIILLLLAIPPSFAEVAILGYIDFVSIMAAIFITIIATGIQRTDAGVPSDWSAWPKENLTFTEAFIAITNIVFAYSFAICQFSFMDEMHTPKHFVKSIWTLGLIEIVIYTLTGALIYCFVGQGVKSPSLLSAGDLVSKVAFGIALPVIFISGSINGTVVGRYIHGRVYRDSVTRFINTTKGWVTWIALITLITLVAWIIAEAIPFFSDLLAISSALFVSGFTFYFPAIFWFMLIKQGKWYAKENILKSLLNGVVFIIGAVVLVGGTYASIVDIIDGYNKGKVRGAFTCAPFE
;
A
#
# COMPACT_ATOMS: atom_id res chain seq x y z
N MET A 1 14.11 51.28 -42.32
CA MET A 1 14.19 52.10 -43.55
C MET A 1 14.70 51.20 -44.65
N ALA A 2 14.11 51.30 -45.84
CA ALA A 2 14.29 50.48 -47.05
C ALA A 2 13.34 49.28 -47.18
N ASP A 3 12.24 49.64 -47.83
CA ASP A 3 11.07 48.91 -48.27
C ASP A 3 11.26 48.27 -49.66
N THR A 4 10.44 47.26 -49.94
CA THR A 4 9.91 46.79 -51.25
C THR A 4 10.81 46.29 -52.40
N LYS A 5 10.47 45.10 -52.90
CA LYS A 5 10.33 44.81 -54.34
C LYS A 5 9.15 43.87 -54.59
N ASN A 6 8.20 44.35 -55.39
CA ASN A 6 7.12 43.62 -56.04
C ASN A 6 7.64 42.92 -57.30
N GLU A 7 7.07 41.77 -57.67
CA GLU A 7 6.70 41.51 -59.08
C GLU A 7 5.64 40.40 -59.20
N LYS A 8 4.65 40.65 -60.04
CA LYS A 8 3.54 39.77 -60.46
C LYS A 8 3.83 39.21 -61.86
N MET A 9 3.39 37.99 -62.17
CA MET A 9 3.04 37.47 -63.52
C MET A 9 2.62 36.00 -63.35
N PHE A 10 1.64 35.39 -64.01
CA PHE A 10 0.60 35.78 -64.96
C PHE A 10 -0.38 34.59 -65.06
N ASP A 11 -1.62 34.88 -65.43
CA ASP A 11 -2.75 33.97 -65.69
C ASP A 11 -2.49 32.94 -66.80
N SER A 12 -3.23 31.82 -66.81
CA SER A 12 -4.11 31.45 -67.95
C SER A 12 -4.75 30.06 -67.83
N ASP A 13 -6.08 30.07 -67.96
CA ASP A 13 -6.94 29.18 -68.75
C ASP A 13 -7.28 27.74 -68.27
N THR A 14 -8.53 27.62 -67.84
CA THR A 14 -9.40 26.43 -67.98
C THR A 14 -10.14 26.52 -69.32
N PRO A 15 -10.62 25.42 -69.95
CA PRO A 15 -12.02 25.06 -69.67
C PRO A 15 -12.41 23.56 -69.81
N SER A 16 -13.36 23.16 -68.95
CA SER A 16 -14.55 22.29 -69.14
C SER A 16 -14.46 20.89 -69.80
N GLY A 17 -15.01 19.88 -69.09
CA GLY A 17 -15.83 18.83 -69.76
C GLY A 17 -15.90 17.43 -69.15
N GLN A 18 -16.91 17.20 -68.30
CA GLN A 18 -17.72 15.97 -68.14
C GLN A 18 -17.27 14.76 -67.27
N GLN A 19 -18.27 14.32 -66.49
CA GLN A 19 -18.36 13.26 -65.48
C GLN A 19 -18.16 11.84 -66.01
N GLU A 20 -17.57 10.96 -65.19
CA GLU A 20 -18.11 9.62 -64.94
C GLU A 20 -17.84 9.14 -63.49
N LEU A 21 -18.68 8.21 -63.07
CA LEU A 21 -19.12 7.84 -61.72
C LEU A 21 -18.19 6.78 -61.08
N GLY A 22 -17.92 6.86 -59.76
CA GLY A 22 -17.19 5.77 -59.09
C GLY A 22 -16.84 5.99 -57.61
N SER A 23 -17.86 5.92 -56.75
CA SER A 23 -17.81 5.67 -55.30
C SER A 23 -16.51 5.02 -54.75
N SER A 24 -15.83 5.68 -53.80
CA SER A 24 -15.53 5.17 -52.44
C SER A 24 -14.40 5.94 -51.74
N THR A 25 -14.73 7.06 -51.07
CA THR A 25 -13.77 7.73 -50.16
C THR A 25 -14.48 8.30 -48.92
N GLU A 26 -15.09 7.44 -48.11
CA GLU A 26 -15.58 7.84 -46.76
C GLU A 26 -14.90 7.07 -45.61
N VAL A 27 -13.98 6.14 -45.89
CA VAL A 27 -13.37 5.30 -44.83
C VAL A 27 -12.13 5.93 -44.18
N VAL A 28 -11.53 6.97 -44.80
CA VAL A 28 -10.27 7.57 -44.31
C VAL A 28 -10.51 8.61 -43.20
N GLY A 29 -11.68 9.25 -43.14
CA GLY A 29 -11.98 10.29 -42.14
C GLY A 29 -12.29 9.76 -40.74
N GLN A 30 -12.98 8.61 -40.62
CA GLN A 30 -13.35 8.05 -39.32
C GLN A 30 -12.16 7.52 -38.52
N VAL A 31 -11.14 6.95 -39.18
CA VAL A 31 -9.97 6.37 -38.48
C VAL A 31 -9.04 7.47 -37.96
N SER A 32 -8.89 8.59 -38.68
CA SER A 32 -8.13 9.75 -38.20
C SER A 32 -8.81 10.47 -37.05
N ASP A 33 -10.14 10.58 -37.08
CA ASP A 33 -10.91 11.21 -35.98
C ASP A 33 -10.94 10.33 -34.73
N ILE A 34 -10.98 9.00 -34.86
CA ILE A 34 -10.84 8.09 -33.71
C ILE A 34 -9.45 8.22 -33.10
N SER A 35 -8.38 8.26 -33.92
CA SER A 35 -7.01 8.44 -33.43
C SER A 35 -6.78 9.81 -32.77
N ALA A 36 -7.36 10.87 -33.31
CA ALA A 36 -7.26 12.23 -32.75
C ALA A 36 -8.11 12.37 -31.47
N PHE A 37 -9.31 11.77 -31.43
CA PHE A 37 -10.15 11.70 -30.23
C PHE A 37 -9.51 10.87 -29.13
N GLU A 38 -8.89 9.74 -29.47
CA GLU A 38 -8.09 8.94 -28.53
C GLU A 38 -6.87 9.71 -28.04
N ALA A 39 -6.12 10.39 -28.92
CA ALA A 39 -4.99 11.24 -28.53
C ALA A 39 -5.44 12.39 -27.63
N GLN A 40 -6.59 13.01 -27.89
CA GLN A 40 -7.16 14.08 -27.09
C GLN A 40 -7.68 13.56 -25.74
N LYS A 41 -8.30 12.37 -25.67
CA LYS A 41 -8.67 11.70 -24.41
C LYS A 41 -7.46 11.27 -23.61
N VAL A 42 -6.40 10.78 -24.25
CA VAL A 42 -5.12 10.45 -23.61
C VAL A 42 -4.46 11.72 -23.08
N ALA A 43 -4.49 12.82 -23.84
CA ALA A 43 -4.00 14.12 -23.40
C ALA A 43 -4.82 14.70 -22.24
N MET A 44 -6.15 14.63 -22.28
CA MET A 44 -7.03 15.03 -21.18
C MET A 44 -6.86 14.14 -19.95
N GLY A 45 -6.70 12.84 -20.15
CA GLY A 45 -6.37 11.87 -19.10
C GLY A 45 -5.04 12.23 -18.45
N ASN A 46 -3.97 12.37 -19.23
CA ASN A 46 -2.64 12.74 -18.74
C ASN A 46 -2.59 14.13 -18.08
N ALA A 47 -3.41 15.09 -18.54
CA ALA A 47 -3.55 16.40 -17.92
C ALA A 47 -4.34 16.37 -16.59
N HIS A 48 -5.24 15.40 -16.42
CA HIS A 48 -5.91 15.14 -15.14
C HIS A 48 -4.95 14.50 -14.12
N PHE A 49 -3.99 13.68 -14.57
CA PHE A 49 -3.04 12.93 -13.73
C PHE A 49 -1.74 13.68 -13.32
N ASN A 50 -1.58 14.99 -13.54
CA ASN A 50 -0.35 15.73 -13.19
C ASN A 50 -0.58 16.92 -12.24
N ARG A 51 -1.52 16.80 -11.29
CA ARG A 51 -1.91 17.92 -10.40
C ARG A 51 -1.50 17.74 -8.93
N LEU A 52 -0.87 16.63 -8.56
CA LEU A 52 -0.52 16.38 -7.17
C LEU A 52 0.76 17.13 -6.77
N GLY A 53 0.62 18.08 -5.85
CA GLY A 53 1.75 18.68 -5.15
C GLY A 53 2.26 17.76 -4.04
N TRP A 54 3.54 17.90 -3.68
CA TRP A 54 4.21 17.07 -2.66
C TRP A 54 3.46 16.99 -1.32
N LYS A 55 2.77 18.07 -0.91
CA LYS A 55 1.96 18.12 0.33
C LYS A 55 0.75 17.18 0.28
N ARG A 56 0.00 17.20 -0.83
CA ARG A 56 -1.18 16.32 -1.01
C ARG A 56 -0.74 14.87 -1.12
N LEU A 57 0.37 14.63 -1.83
CA LEU A 57 0.98 13.31 -1.88
C LEU A 57 1.38 12.80 -0.50
N THR A 58 2.02 13.63 0.33
CA THR A 58 2.37 13.24 1.70
C THR A 58 1.14 12.84 2.50
N VAL A 59 0.03 13.55 2.37
CA VAL A 59 -1.23 13.16 3.05
C VAL A 59 -1.73 11.81 2.55
N VAL A 60 -1.76 11.58 1.24
CA VAL A 60 -2.20 10.29 0.67
C VAL A 60 -1.32 9.14 1.15
N LEU A 61 0.00 9.33 1.16
CA LEU A 61 0.95 8.33 1.66
C LEU A 61 0.77 8.03 3.15
N ILE A 62 0.54 9.08 3.95
CA ILE A 62 0.29 8.95 5.39
C ILE A 62 -0.95 8.09 5.64
N VAL A 63 -2.01 8.32 4.88
CA VAL A 63 -3.27 7.59 4.99
C VAL A 63 -3.11 6.11 4.66
N GLU A 64 -2.40 5.82 3.57
CA GLU A 64 -2.17 4.45 3.14
C GLU A 64 -1.29 3.69 4.15
N ALA A 65 -0.29 4.35 4.72
CA ALA A 65 0.74 3.67 5.49
C ALA A 65 0.41 3.51 6.99
N ILE A 66 -0.22 4.50 7.64
CA ILE A 66 -0.43 4.50 9.11
C ILE A 66 -1.51 3.52 9.59
N ALA A 67 -2.41 3.08 8.70
CA ALA A 67 -3.62 2.34 9.03
C ALA A 67 -3.38 1.09 9.91
N LEU A 68 -3.05 -0.06 9.32
CA LEU A 68 -2.98 -1.32 10.08
C LEU A 68 -1.66 -1.51 10.82
N GLY A 69 -0.56 -0.92 10.34
CA GLY A 69 0.76 -1.06 10.95
C GLY A 69 0.79 -0.54 12.39
N SER A 70 0.19 0.62 12.65
CA SER A 70 0.11 1.21 14.00
C SER A 70 -0.58 0.30 15.02
N LEU A 71 -1.52 -0.55 14.57
CA LEU A 71 -2.32 -1.41 15.42
C LEU A 71 -1.59 -2.68 15.86
N SER A 72 -0.55 -3.10 15.14
CA SER A 72 0.28 -4.26 15.52
C SER A 72 1.55 -3.88 16.29
N MET A 73 2.00 -2.61 16.20
CA MET A 73 3.20 -2.11 16.89
C MET A 73 3.23 -2.42 18.40
N PRO A 74 2.14 -2.23 19.18
CA PRO A 74 2.17 -2.52 20.62
C PRO A 74 2.42 -3.99 20.94
N ALA A 75 1.85 -4.92 20.17
CA ALA A 75 2.06 -6.36 20.38
C ALA A 75 3.49 -6.78 20.02
N ALA A 76 4.08 -6.14 19.00
CA ALA A 76 5.49 -6.33 18.66
C ALA A 76 6.41 -5.84 19.79
N PHE A 77 6.09 -4.71 20.42
CA PHE A 77 6.81 -4.19 21.59
C PHE A 77 6.66 -5.09 22.81
N ALA A 78 5.48 -5.66 23.04
CA ALA A 78 5.28 -6.64 24.12
C ALA A 78 6.15 -7.88 23.95
N THR A 79 6.29 -8.36 22.71
CA THR A 79 7.10 -9.54 22.40
C THR A 79 8.60 -9.28 22.50
N LEU A 80 9.08 -8.17 21.91
CA LEU A 80 10.50 -7.86 21.79
C LEU A 80 11.06 -7.08 22.99
N GLY A 81 10.21 -6.49 23.82
CA GLY A 81 10.58 -5.55 24.87
C GLY A 81 10.78 -4.12 24.35
N MET A 82 10.79 -3.17 25.28
CA MET A 82 10.85 -1.73 24.95
C MET A 82 12.10 -1.36 24.16
N VAL A 83 13.28 -1.86 24.55
CA VAL A 83 14.55 -1.46 23.93
C VAL A 83 14.63 -1.93 22.49
N ALA A 84 14.38 -3.22 22.24
CA ALA A 84 14.42 -3.78 20.89
C ALA A 84 13.28 -3.22 20.02
N GLY A 85 12.08 -3.04 20.58
CA GLY A 85 10.95 -2.40 19.90
C GLY A 85 11.28 -1.00 19.40
N VAL A 86 11.88 -0.15 20.23
CA VAL A 86 12.28 1.21 19.82
C VAL A 86 13.42 1.18 18.80
N ILE A 87 14.45 0.36 19.00
CA ILE A 87 15.58 0.26 18.07
C ILE A 87 15.11 -0.22 16.69
N LEU A 88 14.27 -1.25 16.63
CA LEU A 88 13.73 -1.77 15.38
C LEU A 88 12.71 -0.81 14.76
N GLY A 89 11.84 -0.21 15.57
CA GLY A 89 10.88 0.79 15.12
C GLY A 89 11.58 1.97 14.45
N VAL A 90 12.53 2.62 15.12
CA VAL A 90 13.26 3.77 14.55
C VAL A 90 14.21 3.33 13.44
N GLY A 91 14.97 2.26 13.67
CA GLY A 91 16.00 1.77 12.74
C GLY A 91 15.43 1.32 11.40
N LEU A 92 14.39 0.49 11.39
CA LEU A 92 13.73 0.05 10.17
C LEU A 92 13.01 1.20 9.46
N GLY A 93 12.45 2.16 10.20
CA GLY A 93 11.87 3.38 9.63
C GLY A 93 12.91 4.24 8.90
N LEU A 94 14.09 4.45 9.48
CA LEU A 94 15.18 5.17 8.81
C LEU A 94 15.69 4.42 7.56
N LEU A 95 15.75 3.09 7.62
CA LEU A 95 16.09 2.28 6.45
C LEU A 95 15.00 2.38 5.37
N ALA A 96 13.72 2.37 5.73
CA ALA A 96 12.60 2.53 4.79
C ALA A 96 12.61 3.90 4.11
N ILE A 97 12.96 4.98 4.83
CA ILE A 97 13.19 6.31 4.24
C ILE A 97 14.32 6.25 3.20
N TYR A 98 15.44 5.60 3.54
CA TYR A 98 16.58 5.46 2.65
C TYR A 98 16.25 4.65 1.39
N THR A 99 15.58 3.50 1.53
CA THR A 99 15.25 2.66 0.38
C THR A 99 14.22 3.31 -0.52
N SER A 100 13.23 4.01 0.06
CA SER A 100 12.28 4.83 -0.67
C SER A 100 12.97 5.96 -1.44
N TYR A 101 14.02 6.55 -0.87
CA TYR A 101 14.87 7.50 -1.59
C TYR A 101 15.51 6.86 -2.84
N VAL A 102 16.04 5.64 -2.74
CA VAL A 102 16.59 4.89 -3.88
C VAL A 102 15.53 4.59 -4.94
N VAL A 103 14.34 4.14 -4.52
CA VAL A 103 13.20 3.89 -5.43
C VAL A 103 12.87 5.14 -6.23
N GLY A 104 12.83 6.30 -5.59
CA GLY A 104 12.55 7.55 -6.29
C GLY A 104 13.69 8.01 -7.20
N GLN A 105 14.95 7.67 -6.89
CA GLN A 105 16.06 7.87 -7.84
C GLN A 105 15.87 7.06 -9.13
N VAL A 106 15.34 5.83 -9.03
CA VAL A 106 15.01 5.02 -10.20
C VAL A 106 13.97 5.73 -11.05
N LYS A 107 12.89 6.24 -10.43
CA LYS A 107 11.85 6.99 -11.15
C LYS A 107 12.37 8.24 -11.85
N LEU A 108 13.27 8.97 -11.19
CA LEU A 108 13.89 10.17 -11.78
C LEU A 108 14.81 9.83 -12.96
N LYS A 109 15.48 8.67 -12.91
CA LYS A 109 16.38 8.21 -13.98
C LYS A 109 15.63 7.54 -15.13
N TYR A 110 14.52 6.86 -14.83
CA TYR A 110 13.66 6.13 -15.76
C TYR A 110 12.20 6.60 -15.60
N PRO A 111 11.82 7.74 -16.19
CA PRO A 111 10.48 8.32 -16.05
C PRO A 111 9.36 7.42 -16.56
N GLU A 112 9.66 6.44 -17.42
CA GLU A 112 8.70 5.47 -17.96
C GLU A 112 8.22 4.41 -16.95
N VAL A 113 8.89 4.27 -15.79
CA VAL A 113 8.55 3.27 -14.76
C VAL A 113 7.31 3.72 -13.99
N GLN A 114 6.14 3.13 -14.24
CA GLN A 114 4.88 3.53 -13.58
C GLN A 114 4.59 2.68 -12.33
N HIS A 115 5.06 1.44 -12.34
CA HIS A 115 4.89 0.48 -11.26
C HIS A 115 6.19 -0.30 -10.99
N TYR A 116 6.27 -0.99 -9.84
CA TYR A 116 7.41 -1.86 -9.53
C TYR A 116 7.65 -2.95 -10.58
N ALA A 117 6.60 -3.41 -11.25
CA ALA A 117 6.73 -4.35 -12.36
C ALA A 117 7.65 -3.81 -13.47
N ASP A 118 7.54 -2.51 -13.81
CA ASP A 118 8.38 -1.88 -14.83
C ASP A 118 9.85 -1.80 -14.38
N ALA A 119 10.10 -1.53 -13.09
CA ALA A 119 11.44 -1.57 -12.52
C ALA A 119 12.02 -3.00 -12.56
N GLY A 120 11.21 -4.02 -12.30
CA GLY A 120 11.57 -5.43 -12.50
C GLY A 120 11.92 -5.74 -13.95
N ARG A 121 11.20 -5.14 -14.90
CA ARG A 121 11.47 -5.28 -16.33
C ARG A 121 12.84 -4.73 -16.73
N LEU A 122 13.23 -3.59 -16.16
CA LEU A 122 14.55 -2.99 -16.44
C LEU A 122 15.71 -3.90 -16.02
N ILE A 123 15.49 -4.79 -15.05
CA ILE A 123 16.55 -5.61 -14.46
C ILE A 123 16.56 -7.02 -15.02
N MET A 124 15.39 -7.67 -15.12
CA MET A 124 15.28 -9.08 -15.53
C MET A 124 14.39 -9.28 -16.76
N GLY A 125 14.10 -8.22 -17.51
CA GLY A 125 13.26 -8.28 -18.71
C GLY A 125 11.84 -8.78 -18.40
N LYS A 126 11.28 -9.59 -19.30
CA LYS A 126 9.90 -10.09 -19.18
C LYS A 126 9.66 -10.87 -17.88
N PHE A 127 10.63 -11.68 -17.45
CA PHE A 127 10.50 -12.46 -16.22
C PHE A 127 10.34 -11.56 -14.98
N GLY A 128 11.19 -10.52 -14.85
CA GLY A 128 11.08 -9.58 -13.73
C GLY A 128 9.77 -8.80 -13.73
N TYR A 129 9.25 -8.46 -14.91
CA TYR A 129 7.95 -7.81 -15.05
C TYR A 129 6.81 -8.68 -14.50
N GLU A 130 6.79 -9.97 -14.83
CA GLU A 130 5.76 -10.90 -14.34
C GLU A 130 5.91 -11.21 -12.86
N LEU A 131 7.14 -11.48 -12.39
CA LEU A 131 7.39 -11.83 -11.00
C LEU A 131 7.02 -10.69 -10.06
N ILE A 132 7.58 -9.49 -10.29
CA ILE A 132 7.33 -8.33 -9.42
C ILE A 132 5.89 -7.84 -9.58
N GLY A 133 5.31 -7.92 -10.79
CA GLY A 133 3.89 -7.63 -11.01
C GLY A 133 2.97 -8.56 -10.23
N GLY A 134 3.26 -9.87 -10.22
CA GLY A 134 2.54 -10.86 -9.41
C GLY A 134 2.66 -10.59 -7.92
N MET A 135 3.87 -10.30 -7.43
CA MET A 135 4.09 -9.91 -6.03
C MET A 135 3.34 -8.64 -5.63
N PHE A 136 3.27 -7.66 -6.53
CA PHE A 136 2.55 -6.40 -6.28
C PHE A 136 1.04 -6.64 -6.16
N VAL A 137 0.47 -7.44 -7.07
CA VAL A 137 -0.94 -7.84 -7.01
C VAL A 137 -1.23 -8.59 -5.71
N LEU A 138 -0.43 -9.60 -5.38
CA LEU A 138 -0.62 -10.39 -4.17
C LEU A 138 -0.53 -9.52 -2.91
N GLN A 139 0.48 -8.64 -2.82
CA GLN A 139 0.63 -7.75 -1.67
C GLN A 139 -0.59 -6.86 -1.44
N LEU A 140 -1.12 -6.24 -2.49
CA LEU A 140 -2.31 -5.41 -2.37
C LEU A 140 -3.55 -6.22 -2.02
N VAL A 141 -3.68 -7.44 -2.54
CA VAL A 141 -4.79 -8.35 -2.16
C VAL A 141 -4.69 -8.76 -0.69
N PHE A 142 -3.48 -9.06 -0.18
CA PHE A 142 -3.23 -9.32 1.25
C PHE A 142 -3.57 -8.09 2.12
N LEU A 143 -3.29 -6.88 1.65
CA LEU A 143 -3.63 -5.65 2.34
C LEU A 143 -5.15 -5.46 2.43
N VAL A 144 -5.88 -5.65 1.31
CA VAL A 144 -7.35 -5.66 1.30
C VAL A 144 -7.91 -6.73 2.25
N GLY A 145 -7.29 -7.92 2.28
CA GLY A 145 -7.68 -9.00 3.20
C GLY A 145 -7.45 -8.62 4.65
N SER A 146 -6.35 -7.94 4.96
CA SER A 146 -6.03 -7.46 6.31
C SER A 146 -7.03 -6.40 6.80
N HIS A 147 -7.48 -5.52 5.90
CA HIS A 147 -8.57 -4.58 6.18
C HIS A 147 -9.90 -5.30 6.37
N CYS A 148 -10.19 -6.33 5.56
CA CYS A 148 -11.39 -7.15 5.71
C CYS A 148 -11.44 -7.85 7.08
N LEU A 149 -10.32 -8.47 7.49
CA LEU A 149 -10.15 -9.08 8.80
C LEU A 149 -10.35 -8.06 9.92
N THR A 150 -9.72 -6.89 9.82
CA THR A 150 -9.83 -5.81 10.82
C THR A 150 -11.27 -5.31 10.95
N GLY A 151 -12.00 -5.16 9.84
CA GLY A 151 -13.42 -4.80 9.85
C GLY A 151 -14.29 -5.87 10.52
N THR A 152 -13.95 -7.15 10.34
CA THR A 152 -14.63 -8.26 11.03
C THR A 152 -14.42 -8.18 12.54
N ILE A 153 -13.17 -7.98 12.97
CA ILE A 153 -12.80 -7.77 14.38
C ILE A 153 -13.55 -6.56 14.95
N ALA A 154 -13.62 -5.46 14.20
CA ALA A 154 -14.33 -4.25 14.61
C ALA A 154 -15.81 -4.52 14.87
N PHE A 155 -16.51 -5.19 13.95
CA PHE A 155 -17.93 -5.49 14.12
C PHE A 155 -18.21 -6.45 15.27
N LEU A 156 -17.38 -7.49 15.44
CA LEU A 156 -17.50 -8.41 16.57
C LEU A 156 -17.32 -7.66 17.90
N ASN A 157 -16.31 -6.79 18.00
CA ASN A 157 -16.08 -6.00 19.21
C ASN A 157 -17.22 -5.01 19.49
N ILE A 158 -17.66 -4.25 18.48
CA ILE A 158 -18.74 -3.26 18.62
C ILE A 158 -20.07 -3.91 19.04
N THR A 159 -20.36 -5.10 18.52
CA THR A 159 -21.64 -5.79 18.73
C THR A 159 -21.64 -6.79 19.89
N ASN A 160 -20.54 -6.93 20.64
CA ASN A 160 -20.36 -7.99 21.63
C ASN A 160 -20.59 -9.40 21.05
N ASN A 161 -19.97 -9.69 19.91
CA ASN A 161 -20.15 -10.94 19.17
C ASN A 161 -21.62 -11.21 18.78
N GLY A 162 -22.35 -10.16 18.37
CA GLY A 162 -23.79 -10.22 18.10
C GLY A 162 -24.20 -11.04 16.88
N ALA A 163 -23.25 -11.45 16.04
CA ALA A 163 -23.47 -12.37 14.93
C ALA A 163 -22.23 -13.25 14.70
N CYS A 164 -22.41 -14.29 13.87
CA CYS A 164 -21.32 -15.16 13.44
C CYS A 164 -20.19 -14.35 12.79
N SER A 165 -18.93 -14.63 13.15
CA SER A 165 -17.75 -13.94 12.60
C SER A 165 -17.69 -14.00 11.07
N LEU A 166 -18.07 -15.13 10.48
CA LEU A 166 -18.16 -15.28 9.02
C LEU A 166 -19.15 -14.29 8.38
N VAL A 167 -20.28 -14.01 9.03
CA VAL A 167 -21.26 -13.04 8.54
C VAL A 167 -20.67 -11.65 8.58
N PHE A 168 -20.00 -11.27 9.67
CA PHE A 168 -19.29 -10.00 9.73
C PHE A 168 -18.14 -9.90 8.73
N GLY A 169 -17.49 -11.02 8.39
CA GLY A 169 -16.48 -11.09 7.35
C GLY A 169 -17.06 -10.75 5.97
N VAL A 170 -18.21 -11.35 5.64
CA VAL A 170 -18.94 -11.03 4.41
C VAL A 170 -19.40 -9.57 4.39
N VAL A 171 -19.93 -9.05 5.51
CA VAL A 171 -20.33 -7.63 5.61
C VAL A 171 -19.14 -6.70 5.40
N SER A 172 -18.00 -7.00 6.03
CA SER A 172 -16.74 -6.27 5.87
C SER A 172 -16.28 -6.26 4.40
N ALA A 173 -16.32 -7.42 3.74
CA ALA A 173 -16.00 -7.56 2.32
C ALA A 173 -16.95 -6.76 1.42
N ILE A 174 -18.26 -6.76 1.69
CA ILE A 174 -19.25 -5.99 0.91
C ILE A 174 -18.98 -4.49 1.03
N ILE A 175 -18.67 -3.98 2.24
CA ILE A 175 -18.38 -2.55 2.44
C ILE A 175 -17.10 -2.17 1.67
N LEU A 176 -16.04 -2.99 1.76
CA LEU A 176 -14.81 -2.78 0.99
C LEU A 176 -15.07 -2.77 -0.52
N LEU A 177 -15.88 -3.72 -1.01
CA LEU A 177 -16.27 -3.80 -2.42
C LEU A 177 -16.96 -2.51 -2.87
N LEU A 178 -18.00 -2.08 -2.15
CA LEU A 178 -18.78 -0.89 -2.51
C LEU A 178 -17.92 0.37 -2.57
N LEU A 179 -17.00 0.53 -1.62
CA LEU A 179 -16.08 1.68 -1.57
C LEU A 179 -14.92 1.59 -2.58
N ALA A 180 -14.65 0.41 -3.15
CA ALA A 180 -13.62 0.22 -4.19
C ALA A 180 -14.17 0.39 -5.61
N ILE A 181 -15.49 0.44 -5.79
CA ILE A 181 -16.13 0.61 -7.10
C ILE A 181 -15.74 1.95 -7.77
N PRO A 182 -15.70 3.11 -7.08
CA PRO A 182 -15.34 4.37 -7.72
C PRO A 182 -13.90 4.29 -8.25
N PRO A 183 -13.69 4.39 -9.58
CA PRO A 183 -12.37 4.16 -10.12
C PRO A 183 -11.42 5.32 -9.81
N SER A 184 -11.87 6.56 -9.57
CA SER A 184 -11.03 7.77 -9.55
C SER A 184 -10.34 8.10 -8.20
N PHE A 185 -9.02 8.34 -8.22
CA PHE A 185 -8.27 8.81 -7.03
C PHE A 185 -8.55 10.26 -6.63
N ALA A 186 -9.00 11.12 -7.55
CA ALA A 186 -9.29 12.52 -7.25
C ALA A 186 -10.46 12.66 -6.26
N GLU A 187 -11.39 11.71 -6.27
CA GLU A 187 -12.51 11.60 -5.33
C GLU A 187 -12.04 11.03 -3.97
N VAL A 188 -11.00 10.18 -4.00
CA VAL A 188 -10.41 9.51 -2.84
C VAL A 188 -9.50 10.43 -2.01
N ALA A 189 -8.88 11.45 -2.61
CA ALA A 189 -7.99 12.36 -1.87
C ALA A 189 -8.71 13.09 -0.70
N ILE A 190 -10.01 13.37 -0.84
CA ILE A 190 -10.83 13.93 0.24
C ILE A 190 -11.08 12.88 1.32
N LEU A 191 -11.38 11.64 0.91
CA LEU A 191 -11.55 10.51 1.82
C LEU A 191 -10.29 10.24 2.63
N GLY A 192 -9.10 10.47 2.06
CA GLY A 192 -7.84 10.36 2.77
C GLY A 192 -7.73 11.29 3.99
N TYR A 193 -8.26 12.52 3.93
CA TYR A 193 -8.23 13.38 5.13
C TYR A 193 -9.11 12.83 6.26
N ILE A 194 -10.26 12.26 5.92
CA ILE A 194 -11.17 11.62 6.89
C ILE A 194 -10.49 10.40 7.52
N ASP A 195 -9.85 9.60 6.67
CA ASP A 195 -9.11 8.41 7.03
C ASP A 195 -7.95 8.72 7.99
N PHE A 196 -7.13 9.73 7.67
CA PHE A 196 -6.05 10.19 8.56
C PHE A 196 -6.55 10.67 9.94
N VAL A 197 -7.62 11.48 9.96
CA VAL A 197 -8.19 11.97 11.22
C VAL A 197 -8.77 10.81 12.03
N SER A 198 -9.44 9.86 11.36
CA SER A 198 -10.01 8.65 11.94
C SER A 198 -8.94 7.80 12.63
N ILE A 199 -7.83 7.47 11.95
CA ILE A 199 -6.78 6.64 12.55
C ILE A 199 -6.05 7.37 13.70
N MET A 200 -5.75 8.65 13.55
CA MET A 200 -5.09 9.42 14.60
C MET A 200 -5.97 9.50 15.86
N ALA A 201 -7.27 9.77 15.68
CA ALA A 201 -8.21 9.79 16.80
C ALA A 201 -8.31 8.42 17.49
N ALA A 202 -8.42 7.33 16.72
CA ALA A 202 -8.49 5.99 17.27
C ALA A 202 -7.22 5.60 18.06
N ILE A 203 -6.03 5.94 17.55
CA ILE A 203 -4.74 5.73 18.23
C ILE A 203 -4.70 6.53 19.54
N PHE A 204 -4.99 7.83 19.50
CA PHE A 204 -4.93 8.67 20.71
C PHE A 204 -5.93 8.24 21.77
N ILE A 205 -7.16 7.88 21.36
CA ILE A 205 -8.17 7.34 22.28
C ILE A 205 -7.65 6.07 22.95
N THR A 206 -7.03 5.17 22.19
CA THR A 206 -6.46 3.92 22.73
C THR A 206 -5.33 4.19 23.73
N ILE A 207 -4.41 5.10 23.40
CA ILE A 207 -3.30 5.48 24.29
C ILE A 207 -3.83 6.11 25.59
N ILE A 208 -4.77 7.05 25.49
CA ILE A 208 -5.35 7.72 26.66
C ILE A 208 -6.14 6.74 27.52
N ALA A 209 -6.97 5.90 26.90
CA ALA A 209 -7.80 4.93 27.61
C ALA A 209 -6.96 3.90 28.37
N THR A 210 -5.93 3.35 27.73
CA THR A 210 -5.00 2.41 28.38
C THR A 210 -4.22 3.10 29.50
N GLY A 211 -3.79 4.35 29.32
CA GLY A 211 -3.12 5.13 30.37
C GLY A 211 -4.02 5.43 31.59
N ILE A 212 -5.30 5.76 31.37
CA ILE A 212 -6.27 6.00 32.45
C ILE A 212 -6.55 4.70 33.20
N GLN A 213 -6.90 3.61 32.50
CA GLN A 213 -7.10 2.29 33.12
C GLN A 213 -5.90 1.89 33.96
N ARG A 214 -4.71 2.23 33.48
CA ARG A 214 -3.49 1.92 34.17
C ARG A 214 -3.29 2.72 35.45
N THR A 215 -3.64 3.99 35.40
CA THR A 215 -3.62 4.88 36.56
C THR A 215 -4.64 4.43 37.60
N ASP A 216 -5.85 4.08 37.17
CA ASP A 216 -6.94 3.62 38.04
C ASP A 216 -6.63 2.27 38.71
N ALA A 217 -5.89 1.39 38.03
CA ALA A 217 -5.46 0.10 38.59
C ALA A 217 -4.43 0.24 39.72
N GLY A 218 -3.70 1.36 39.82
CA GLY A 218 -2.81 1.70 40.95
C GLY A 218 -1.55 0.83 41.15
N VAL A 219 -1.42 -0.32 40.49
CA VAL A 219 -0.20 -1.16 40.47
C VAL A 219 0.71 -0.76 39.29
N PRO A 220 1.98 -1.20 39.16
CA PRO A 220 2.79 -1.16 37.92
C PRO A 220 2.39 -2.23 36.88
N SER A 221 2.67 -2.00 35.59
CA SER A 221 2.40 -2.95 34.48
C SER A 221 3.61 -3.85 34.35
N ASP A 222 3.41 -5.05 33.85
CA ASP A 222 4.47 -6.03 33.57
C ASP A 222 5.23 -5.74 32.25
N TRP A 223 5.33 -4.47 31.87
CA TRP A 223 6.19 -4.08 30.75
C TRP A 223 7.67 -4.31 31.12
N SER A 224 8.47 -4.65 30.13
CA SER A 224 9.89 -4.95 30.30
C SER A 224 10.74 -4.19 29.27
N ALA A 225 11.94 -3.80 29.69
CA ALA A 225 12.95 -3.29 28.77
C ALA A 225 13.44 -4.38 27.80
N TRP A 226 13.43 -5.63 28.27
CA TRP A 226 13.94 -6.81 27.59
C TRP A 226 12.82 -7.65 26.99
N PRO A 227 13.14 -8.56 26.05
CA PRO A 227 12.14 -9.44 25.45
C PRO A 227 11.39 -10.27 26.49
N LYS A 228 10.18 -10.71 26.13
CA LYS A 228 9.37 -11.57 27.00
C LYS A 228 10.12 -12.86 27.36
N GLU A 229 9.79 -13.43 28.52
CA GLU A 229 10.38 -14.70 28.95
C GLU A 229 10.05 -15.84 27.97
N ASN A 230 11.01 -16.74 27.76
CA ASN A 230 10.87 -17.88 26.84
C ASN A 230 10.52 -17.49 25.39
N LEU A 231 10.94 -16.32 24.94
CA LEU A 231 10.73 -15.86 23.56
C LEU A 231 11.25 -16.89 22.54
N THR A 232 10.33 -17.39 21.71
CA THR A 232 10.68 -18.30 20.63
C THR A 232 11.13 -17.53 19.38
N PHE A 233 11.86 -18.23 18.49
CA PHE A 233 12.25 -17.68 17.19
C PHE A 233 11.05 -17.20 16.37
N THR A 234 9.97 -17.99 16.37
CA THR A 234 8.73 -17.71 15.63
C THR A 234 8.08 -16.41 16.09
N GLU A 235 7.88 -16.26 17.40
CA GLU A 235 7.28 -15.05 17.98
C GLU A 235 8.13 -13.80 17.72
N ALA A 236 9.47 -13.93 17.84
CA ALA A 236 10.39 -12.84 17.55
C ALA A 236 10.27 -12.35 16.11
N PHE A 237 10.24 -13.27 15.15
CA PHE A 237 10.14 -12.94 13.74
C PHE A 237 8.75 -12.43 13.33
N ILE A 238 7.67 -12.90 13.95
CA ILE A 238 6.34 -12.31 13.76
C ILE A 238 6.34 -10.85 14.21
N ALA A 239 6.89 -10.56 15.39
CA ALA A 239 6.99 -9.19 15.90
C ALA A 239 7.84 -8.29 14.99
N ILE A 240 9.03 -8.75 14.57
CA ILE A 240 9.90 -8.01 13.64
C ILE A 240 9.17 -7.75 12.31
N THR A 241 8.49 -8.75 11.78
CA THR A 241 7.83 -8.66 10.47
C THR A 241 6.59 -7.76 10.52
N ASN A 242 5.90 -7.70 11.66
CA ASN A 242 4.86 -6.71 11.92
C ASN A 242 5.41 -5.27 11.95
N ILE A 243 6.60 -5.05 12.54
CA ILE A 243 7.27 -3.74 12.46
C ILE A 243 7.65 -3.41 11.01
N VAL A 244 8.14 -4.38 10.24
CA VAL A 244 8.41 -4.20 8.80
C VAL A 244 7.14 -3.85 8.03
N PHE A 245 6.00 -4.48 8.36
CA PHE A 245 4.72 -4.20 7.75
C PHE A 245 4.33 -2.73 7.95
N ALA A 246 4.58 -2.16 9.13
CA ALA A 246 4.28 -0.76 9.42
C ALA A 246 5.03 0.23 8.50
N TYR A 247 6.16 -0.16 7.92
CA TYR A 247 6.96 0.68 7.01
C TYR A 247 6.81 0.27 5.54
N SER A 248 5.59 -0.05 5.09
CA SER A 248 5.31 -0.55 3.73
C SER A 248 5.06 0.55 2.67
N PHE A 249 5.32 1.82 2.96
CA PHE A 249 4.96 2.95 2.07
C PHE A 249 5.75 3.01 0.74
N ALA A 250 6.80 2.21 0.59
CA ALA A 250 7.59 2.16 -0.63
C ALA A 250 6.84 1.52 -1.81
N ILE A 251 5.81 0.69 -1.56
CA ILE A 251 5.16 -0.19 -2.55
C ILE A 251 4.48 0.60 -3.69
N CYS A 252 3.73 1.65 -3.36
CA CYS A 252 2.98 2.43 -4.34
C CYS A 252 3.74 3.68 -4.83
N GLN A 253 4.99 3.86 -4.38
CA GLN A 253 5.75 5.09 -4.60
C GLN A 253 5.92 5.46 -6.08
N PHE A 254 6.18 4.50 -6.98
CA PHE A 254 6.31 4.79 -8.42
C PHE A 254 5.03 5.39 -8.99
N SER A 255 3.88 4.82 -8.66
CA SER A 255 2.57 5.24 -9.14
C SER A 255 2.21 6.61 -8.62
N PHE A 256 2.55 6.90 -7.36
CA PHE A 256 2.36 8.21 -6.78
C PHE A 256 3.28 9.29 -7.34
N MET A 257 4.54 8.96 -7.60
CA MET A 257 5.48 9.87 -8.24
C MET A 257 5.07 10.19 -9.68
N ASP A 258 4.33 9.28 -10.34
CA ASP A 258 3.75 9.51 -11.66
C ASP A 258 2.64 10.56 -11.66
N GLU A 259 1.98 10.78 -10.52
CA GLU A 259 0.94 11.80 -10.40
C GLU A 259 1.48 13.18 -9.96
N MET A 260 2.77 13.26 -9.63
CA MET A 260 3.40 14.49 -9.18
C MET A 260 3.69 15.44 -10.33
N HIS A 261 3.22 16.68 -10.21
CA HIS A 261 3.62 17.76 -11.12
C HIS A 261 5.15 17.96 -11.16
N THR A 262 5.81 17.82 -10.01
CA THR A 262 7.28 17.96 -9.90
C THR A 262 7.87 16.76 -9.16
N PRO A 263 8.19 15.65 -9.86
CA PRO A 263 8.64 14.40 -9.23
C PRO A 263 9.87 14.56 -8.34
N LYS A 264 10.76 15.53 -8.63
CA LYS A 264 11.96 15.82 -7.80
C LYS A 264 11.64 16.21 -6.35
N HIS A 265 10.41 16.66 -6.06
CA HIS A 265 10.00 17.02 -4.69
C HIS A 265 9.59 15.81 -3.83
N PHE A 266 9.60 14.59 -4.39
CA PHE A 266 9.27 13.37 -3.65
C PHE A 266 10.10 13.17 -2.37
N VAL A 267 11.36 13.63 -2.36
CA VAL A 267 12.25 13.53 -1.19
C VAL A 267 11.65 14.23 0.03
N LYS A 268 11.00 15.39 -0.17
CA LYS A 268 10.31 16.11 0.91
C LYS A 268 9.17 15.26 1.46
N SER A 269 8.41 14.62 0.56
CA SER A 269 7.29 13.77 0.95
C SER A 269 7.74 12.55 1.75
N ILE A 270 8.79 11.84 1.31
CA ILE A 270 9.32 10.66 2.00
C ILE A 270 9.85 11.01 3.39
N TRP A 271 10.65 12.08 3.51
CA TRP A 271 11.19 12.47 4.83
C TRP A 271 10.09 12.92 5.78
N THR A 272 9.11 13.69 5.30
CA THR A 272 7.99 14.11 6.14
C THR A 272 7.15 12.91 6.58
N LEU A 273 6.79 12.02 5.66
CA LEU A 273 6.05 10.79 5.97
C LEU A 273 6.82 9.92 6.97
N GLY A 274 8.04 9.52 6.62
CA GLY A 274 8.79 8.56 7.42
C GLY A 274 9.10 9.07 8.83
N LEU A 275 9.37 10.37 9.01
CA LEU A 275 9.56 10.93 10.35
C LEU A 275 8.25 10.93 11.17
N ILE A 276 7.12 11.26 10.55
CA ILE A 276 5.81 11.20 11.19
C ILE A 276 5.47 9.76 11.62
N GLU A 277 5.72 8.79 10.74
CA GLU A 277 5.52 7.37 11.02
C GLU A 277 6.40 6.87 12.15
N ILE A 278 7.71 7.16 12.11
CA ILE A 278 8.63 6.77 13.17
C ILE A 278 8.12 7.27 14.53
N VAL A 279 7.67 8.53 14.60
CA VAL A 279 7.10 9.10 15.83
C VAL A 279 5.82 8.38 16.23
N ILE A 280 4.86 8.24 15.33
CA ILE A 280 3.55 7.64 15.64
C ILE A 280 3.72 6.17 16.04
N TYR A 281 4.38 5.35 15.24
CA TYR A 281 4.55 3.93 15.52
C TYR A 281 5.37 3.67 16.78
N THR A 282 6.42 4.45 17.02
CA THR A 282 7.23 4.29 18.24
C THR A 282 6.44 4.72 19.47
N LEU A 283 5.71 5.84 19.42
CA LEU A 283 4.89 6.30 20.56
C LEU A 283 3.71 5.36 20.81
N THR A 284 2.99 4.94 19.77
CA THR A 284 1.88 3.99 19.90
C THR A 284 2.37 2.66 20.46
N GLY A 285 3.46 2.10 19.93
CA GLY A 285 4.07 0.88 20.43
C GLY A 285 4.52 1.00 21.89
N ALA A 286 5.33 2.02 22.20
CA ALA A 286 5.92 2.21 23.52
C ALA A 286 4.88 2.54 24.60
N LEU A 287 3.96 3.47 24.33
CA LEU A 287 3.01 3.92 25.35
C LEU A 287 1.95 2.86 25.65
N ILE A 288 1.35 2.24 24.63
CA ILE A 288 0.36 1.19 24.85
C ILE A 288 1.02 -0.01 25.56
N TYR A 289 2.24 -0.39 25.17
CA TYR A 289 2.95 -1.46 25.87
C TYR A 289 3.30 -1.07 27.32
N CYS A 290 3.77 0.16 27.55
CA CYS A 290 4.05 0.65 28.89
C CYS A 290 2.79 0.63 29.77
N PHE A 291 1.62 0.96 29.23
CA PHE A 291 0.38 0.99 29.99
C PHE A 291 -0.24 -0.40 30.16
N VAL A 292 -0.30 -1.23 29.13
CA VAL A 292 -1.00 -2.52 29.18
C VAL A 292 -0.10 -3.66 29.65
N GLY A 293 1.19 -3.63 29.32
CA GLY A 293 2.15 -4.68 29.66
C GLY A 293 2.13 -5.86 28.69
N GLN A 294 2.37 -7.09 29.15
CA GLN A 294 2.45 -8.28 28.28
C GLN A 294 1.08 -8.70 27.70
N GLY A 295 -0.01 -8.25 28.31
CA GLY A 295 -1.38 -8.55 27.89
C GLY A 295 -1.90 -7.74 26.69
N VAL A 296 -1.03 -7.04 25.95
CA VAL A 296 -1.43 -6.25 24.78
C VAL A 296 -2.06 -7.14 23.72
N LYS A 297 -3.29 -6.80 23.30
CA LYS A 297 -3.99 -7.45 22.21
C LYS A 297 -3.57 -6.88 20.85
N SER A 298 -3.78 -7.65 19.78
CA SER A 298 -3.55 -7.21 18.40
C SER A 298 -4.80 -7.51 17.55
N PRO A 299 -5.46 -6.51 16.93
CA PRO A 299 -5.16 -5.07 16.93
C PRO A 299 -5.18 -4.40 18.30
N SER A 300 -4.32 -3.42 18.53
CA SER A 300 -4.14 -2.74 19.82
C SER A 300 -5.37 -2.03 20.37
N LEU A 301 -6.32 -1.65 19.50
CA LEU A 301 -7.64 -1.10 19.86
C LEU A 301 -8.41 -1.98 20.85
N LEU A 302 -8.24 -3.31 20.77
CA LEU A 302 -8.85 -4.27 21.68
C LEU A 302 -8.33 -4.14 23.12
N SER A 303 -7.17 -3.51 23.32
CA SER A 303 -6.57 -3.32 24.64
C SER A 303 -7.16 -2.14 25.40
N ALA A 304 -8.01 -1.31 24.77
CA ALA A 304 -8.60 -0.12 25.39
C ALA A 304 -9.76 -0.42 26.36
N GLY A 305 -9.98 -1.67 26.78
CA GLY A 305 -11.11 -2.08 27.62
C GLY A 305 -12.45 -2.14 26.86
N ASP A 306 -13.50 -2.65 27.51
CA ASP A 306 -14.74 -3.05 26.82
C ASP A 306 -15.47 -1.88 26.12
N LEU A 307 -15.76 -0.79 26.85
CA LEU A 307 -16.49 0.34 26.27
C LEU A 307 -15.64 1.14 25.28
N VAL A 308 -14.40 1.47 25.66
CA VAL A 308 -13.58 2.39 24.86
C VAL A 308 -13.03 1.73 23.61
N SER A 309 -12.78 0.41 23.62
CA SER A 309 -12.44 -0.32 22.39
C SER A 309 -13.55 -0.22 21.33
N LYS A 310 -14.82 -0.28 21.73
CA LYS A 310 -15.96 -0.11 20.81
C LYS A 310 -15.99 1.28 20.20
N VAL A 311 -15.76 2.31 21.01
CA VAL A 311 -15.64 3.70 20.55
C VAL A 311 -14.47 3.85 19.59
N ALA A 312 -13.30 3.32 19.95
CA ALA A 312 -12.10 3.42 19.14
C ALA A 312 -12.23 2.69 17.80
N PHE A 313 -12.82 1.48 17.77
CA PHE A 313 -13.15 0.78 16.53
C PHE A 313 -14.20 1.52 15.70
N GLY A 314 -15.24 2.08 16.33
CA GLY A 314 -16.23 2.89 15.63
C GLY A 314 -15.61 4.11 14.93
N ILE A 315 -14.67 4.77 15.60
CA ILE A 315 -13.89 5.88 15.04
C ILE A 315 -12.91 5.39 13.98
N ALA A 316 -12.41 4.16 14.06
CA ALA A 316 -11.50 3.56 13.09
C ALA A 316 -12.20 2.95 11.85
N LEU A 317 -13.54 2.83 11.81
CA LEU A 317 -14.23 2.26 10.65
C LEU A 317 -13.91 2.98 9.33
N PRO A 318 -13.83 4.33 9.27
CA PRO A 318 -13.42 5.03 8.07
C PRO A 318 -12.05 4.57 7.56
N VAL A 319 -11.01 4.52 8.41
CA VAL A 319 -9.68 4.04 7.99
C VAL A 319 -9.67 2.58 7.55
N ILE A 320 -10.41 1.72 8.26
CA ILE A 320 -10.46 0.29 7.93
C ILE A 320 -11.01 0.10 6.51
N PHE A 321 -12.06 0.83 6.15
CA PHE A 321 -12.75 0.60 4.88
C PHE A 321 -12.30 1.49 3.72
N ILE A 322 -11.91 2.74 3.99
CA ILE A 322 -11.40 3.65 2.96
C ILE A 322 -10.01 3.19 2.54
N SER A 323 -9.03 3.09 3.45
CA SER A 323 -7.68 2.62 3.11
C SER A 323 -7.69 1.22 2.48
N GLY A 324 -8.53 0.31 2.99
CA GLY A 324 -8.72 -1.01 2.37
C GLY A 324 -9.26 -0.94 0.94
N SER A 325 -10.24 -0.09 0.66
CA SER A 325 -10.81 0.03 -0.68
C SER A 325 -9.84 0.69 -1.67
N ILE A 326 -9.02 1.65 -1.22
CA ILE A 326 -7.98 2.29 -2.03
C ILE A 326 -7.03 1.24 -2.59
N ASN A 327 -6.55 0.33 -1.74
CA ASN A 327 -5.66 -0.75 -2.15
C ASN A 327 -6.32 -1.68 -3.18
N GLY A 328 -7.61 -1.98 -3.01
CA GLY A 328 -8.43 -2.72 -3.99
C GLY A 328 -8.52 -2.00 -5.33
N THR A 329 -8.74 -0.68 -5.33
CA THR A 329 -8.78 0.15 -6.53
C THR A 329 -7.41 0.25 -7.21
N VAL A 330 -6.31 0.35 -6.46
CA VAL A 330 -4.94 0.39 -7.00
C VAL A 330 -4.62 -0.90 -7.76
N VAL A 331 -4.87 -2.06 -7.14
CA VAL A 331 -4.61 -3.35 -7.79
C VAL A 331 -5.56 -3.60 -8.96
N GLY A 332 -6.82 -3.19 -8.84
CA GLY A 332 -7.80 -3.22 -9.93
C GLY A 332 -7.34 -2.41 -11.13
N ARG A 333 -6.87 -1.17 -10.92
CA ARG A 333 -6.33 -0.31 -11.99
C ARG A 333 -5.10 -0.91 -12.64
N TYR A 334 -4.21 -1.50 -11.87
CA TYR A 334 -3.02 -2.17 -12.39
C TYR A 334 -3.41 -3.34 -13.32
N ILE A 335 -4.27 -4.26 -12.86
CA ILE A 335 -4.70 -5.42 -13.66
C ILE A 335 -5.51 -4.98 -14.88
N HIS A 336 -6.49 -4.10 -14.69
CA HIS A 336 -7.37 -3.63 -15.76
C HIS A 336 -6.61 -2.86 -16.84
N GLY A 337 -5.73 -1.94 -16.42
CA GLY A 337 -4.87 -1.19 -17.32
C GLY A 337 -3.87 -2.05 -18.08
N ARG A 338 -3.47 -3.18 -17.49
CA ARG A 338 -2.61 -4.17 -18.14
C ARG A 338 -3.37 -5.05 -19.15
N VAL A 339 -4.54 -5.57 -18.78
CA VAL A 339 -5.36 -6.45 -19.65
C VAL A 339 -5.90 -5.67 -20.85
N TYR A 340 -6.31 -4.41 -20.65
CA TYR A 340 -6.87 -3.56 -21.69
C TYR A 340 -5.90 -2.50 -22.20
N ARG A 341 -4.58 -2.77 -22.15
CA ARG A 341 -3.52 -1.80 -22.50
C ARG A 341 -3.78 -1.07 -23.82
N ASP A 342 -4.23 -1.80 -24.83
CA ASP A 342 -4.44 -1.32 -26.21
C ASP A 342 -5.94 -1.10 -26.53
N SER A 343 -6.79 -0.86 -25.52
CA SER A 343 -8.23 -0.66 -25.71
C SER A 343 -8.76 0.53 -24.90
N VAL A 344 -9.71 1.27 -25.50
CA VAL A 344 -10.47 2.33 -24.81
C VAL A 344 -11.17 1.84 -23.54
N THR A 345 -11.43 0.52 -23.45
CA THR A 345 -11.99 -0.15 -22.27
C THR A 345 -11.21 0.22 -21.00
N ARG A 346 -9.88 0.41 -21.09
CA ARG A 346 -8.98 0.81 -19.98
C ARG A 346 -9.41 2.03 -19.19
N PHE A 347 -10.14 2.96 -19.81
CA PHE A 347 -10.54 4.21 -19.15
C PHE A 347 -11.82 4.09 -18.32
N ILE A 348 -12.45 2.90 -18.26
CA ILE A 348 -13.67 2.63 -17.45
C ILE A 348 -14.76 3.68 -17.73
N ASN A 349 -14.88 4.08 -19.00
CA ASN A 349 -15.84 5.09 -19.47
C ASN A 349 -16.86 4.51 -20.47
N THR A 350 -16.78 3.21 -20.72
CA THR A 350 -17.69 2.46 -21.59
C THR A 350 -18.44 1.42 -20.75
N THR A 351 -19.60 0.95 -21.23
CA THR A 351 -20.36 -0.12 -20.56
C THR A 351 -19.50 -1.36 -20.34
N LYS A 352 -18.71 -1.76 -21.35
CA LYS A 352 -17.74 -2.87 -21.24
C LYS A 352 -16.67 -2.57 -20.17
N GLY A 353 -16.16 -1.35 -20.12
CA GLY A 353 -15.21 -0.90 -19.10
C GLY A 353 -15.77 -1.04 -17.69
N TRP A 354 -17.00 -0.58 -17.45
CA TRP A 354 -17.67 -0.71 -16.14
C TRP A 354 -17.97 -2.15 -15.74
N VAL A 355 -18.47 -2.98 -16.66
CA VAL A 355 -18.76 -4.40 -16.37
C VAL A 355 -17.48 -5.15 -15.98
N THR A 356 -16.41 -4.97 -16.76
CA THR A 356 -15.12 -5.62 -16.50
C THR A 356 -14.44 -5.10 -15.24
N TRP A 357 -14.62 -3.81 -14.93
CA TRP A 357 -14.15 -3.19 -13.69
C TRP A 357 -14.85 -3.76 -12.46
N ILE A 358 -16.19 -3.78 -12.44
CA ILE A 358 -16.97 -4.31 -11.31
C ILE A 358 -16.65 -5.80 -11.09
N ALA A 359 -16.56 -6.59 -12.17
CA ALA A 359 -16.19 -7.99 -12.09
C ALA A 359 -14.80 -8.19 -11.48
N LEU A 360 -13.82 -7.39 -11.90
CA LEU A 360 -12.45 -7.46 -11.40
C LEU A 360 -12.35 -7.08 -9.92
N ILE A 361 -12.96 -5.96 -9.50
CA ILE A 361 -12.95 -5.54 -8.09
C ILE A 361 -13.67 -6.58 -7.21
N THR A 362 -14.79 -7.12 -7.67
CA THR A 362 -15.51 -8.19 -6.96
C THR A 362 -14.63 -9.42 -6.76
N LEU A 363 -13.89 -9.83 -7.79
CA LEU A 363 -12.96 -10.97 -7.70
C LEU A 363 -11.81 -10.69 -6.73
N ILE A 364 -11.21 -9.50 -6.78
CA ILE A 364 -10.16 -9.07 -5.84
C ILE A 364 -10.67 -9.13 -4.40
N THR A 365 -11.85 -8.56 -4.13
CA THR A 365 -12.43 -8.54 -2.79
C THR A 365 -12.80 -9.95 -2.31
N LEU A 366 -13.31 -10.81 -3.19
CA LEU A 366 -13.62 -12.21 -2.85
C LEU A 366 -12.36 -12.97 -2.43
N VAL A 367 -11.27 -12.85 -3.20
CA VAL A 367 -9.98 -13.48 -2.87
C VAL A 367 -9.42 -12.92 -1.56
N ALA A 368 -9.50 -11.60 -1.36
CA ALA A 368 -9.07 -10.95 -0.13
C ALA A 368 -9.86 -11.45 1.10
N TRP A 369 -11.17 -11.61 0.98
CA TRP A 369 -12.01 -12.19 2.04
C TRP A 369 -11.66 -13.65 2.33
N ILE A 370 -11.41 -14.47 1.29
CA ILE A 370 -10.94 -15.85 1.46
C ILE A 370 -9.63 -15.90 2.25
N ILE A 371 -8.69 -15.00 1.95
CA ILE A 371 -7.42 -14.91 2.69
C ILE A 371 -7.66 -14.51 4.16
N ALA A 372 -8.52 -13.52 4.40
CA ALA A 372 -8.87 -13.06 5.74
C ALA A 372 -9.52 -14.16 6.61
N GLU A 373 -10.35 -15.02 6.00
CA GLU A 373 -10.97 -16.16 6.67
C GLU A 373 -10.04 -17.37 6.82
N ALA A 374 -9.05 -17.52 5.92
CA ALA A 374 -8.06 -18.59 5.96
C ALA A 374 -6.94 -18.34 6.98
N ILE A 375 -6.64 -17.07 7.31
CA ILE A 375 -5.68 -16.69 8.35
C ILE A 375 -6.38 -15.66 9.26
N PRO A 376 -7.26 -16.12 10.17
CA PRO A 376 -8.05 -15.26 11.03
C PRO A 376 -7.23 -14.68 12.21
N PHE A 377 -5.93 -14.43 12.01
CA PHE A 377 -5.02 -13.86 13.01
C PHE A 377 -4.45 -12.56 12.45
N PHE A 378 -4.70 -11.46 13.14
CA PHE A 378 -4.29 -10.15 12.64
C PHE A 378 -2.77 -10.08 12.49
N SER A 379 -2.01 -10.40 13.53
CA SER A 379 -0.54 -10.31 13.50
C SER A 379 0.11 -11.27 12.50
N ASP A 380 -0.41 -12.49 12.32
CA ASP A 380 0.17 -13.47 11.40
C ASP A 380 -0.18 -13.18 9.95
N LEU A 381 -1.40 -12.67 9.69
CA LEU A 381 -1.79 -12.21 8.36
C LEU A 381 -0.90 -11.05 7.91
N LEU A 382 -0.65 -10.09 8.80
CA LEU A 382 0.27 -8.99 8.51
C LEU A 382 1.72 -9.49 8.37
N ALA A 383 2.15 -10.42 9.23
CA ALA A 383 3.51 -10.97 9.20
C ALA A 383 3.78 -11.74 7.90
N ILE A 384 2.88 -12.63 7.46
CA ILE A 384 3.11 -13.41 6.23
C ILE A 384 3.11 -12.51 4.99
N SER A 385 2.22 -11.50 4.93
CA SER A 385 2.20 -10.49 3.87
C SER A 385 3.52 -9.71 3.84
N SER A 386 3.99 -9.27 5.01
CA SER A 386 5.21 -8.48 5.10
C SER A 386 6.47 -9.28 4.81
N ALA A 387 6.56 -10.52 5.29
CA ALA A 387 7.67 -11.42 4.99
C ALA A 387 7.80 -11.67 3.49
N LEU A 388 6.70 -12.04 2.83
CA LEU A 388 6.73 -12.43 1.42
C LEU A 388 6.92 -11.26 0.46
N PHE A 389 6.38 -10.08 0.79
CA PHE A 389 6.28 -9.00 -0.18
C PHE A 389 6.84 -7.66 0.32
N VAL A 390 6.46 -7.18 1.51
CA VAL A 390 6.92 -5.87 2.02
C VAL A 390 8.44 -5.87 2.19
N SER A 391 9.03 -6.98 2.67
CA SER A 391 10.48 -7.17 2.75
C SER A 391 11.18 -6.92 1.40
N GLY A 392 10.52 -7.28 0.29
CA GLY A 392 11.00 -7.03 -1.07
C GLY A 392 10.85 -5.61 -1.50
N PHE A 393 9.62 -5.10 -1.48
CA PHE A 393 9.33 -3.75 -1.96
C PHE A 393 10.03 -2.67 -1.14
N THR A 394 10.16 -2.86 0.18
CA THR A 394 10.78 -1.88 1.07
C THR A 394 12.29 -2.08 1.22
N PHE A 395 12.82 -3.31 1.13
CA PHE A 395 14.26 -3.54 1.39
C PHE A 395 15.04 -4.12 0.22
N TYR A 396 14.87 -5.40 -0.12
CA TYR A 396 15.83 -6.05 -1.02
C TYR A 396 15.70 -5.61 -2.48
N PHE A 397 14.51 -5.24 -2.99
CA PHE A 397 14.39 -4.68 -4.35
C PHE A 397 15.05 -3.31 -4.47
N PRO A 398 14.77 -2.32 -3.59
CA PRO A 398 15.51 -1.06 -3.60
C PRO A 398 17.03 -1.24 -3.55
N ALA A 399 17.53 -2.18 -2.74
CA ALA A 399 18.96 -2.48 -2.70
C ALA A 399 19.51 -2.98 -4.05
N ILE A 400 18.80 -3.93 -4.69
CA ILE A 400 19.14 -4.41 -6.05
C ILE A 400 19.10 -3.25 -7.05
N PHE A 401 18.08 -2.40 -6.98
CA PHE A 401 17.91 -1.25 -7.88
C PHE A 401 19.09 -0.29 -7.75
N TRP A 402 19.59 -0.07 -6.54
CA TRP A 402 20.77 0.76 -6.36
C TRP A 402 21.99 0.18 -7.08
N PHE A 403 22.28 -1.11 -6.87
CA PHE A 403 23.44 -1.76 -7.47
C PHE A 403 23.38 -1.84 -8.99
N MET A 404 22.20 -2.10 -9.56
CA MET A 404 22.04 -2.36 -10.99
C MET A 404 21.69 -1.11 -11.80
N LEU A 405 20.89 -0.20 -11.25
CA LEU A 405 20.34 0.93 -12.01
C LEU A 405 20.94 2.27 -11.60
N ILE A 406 21.27 2.50 -10.33
CA ILE A 406 21.66 3.83 -9.83
C ILE A 406 23.18 4.01 -9.73
N LYS A 407 23.90 2.98 -9.27
CA LYS A 407 25.34 3.02 -9.00
C LYS A 407 26.14 3.47 -10.24
N GLN A 408 26.85 4.58 -10.11
CA GLN A 408 27.78 5.07 -11.13
C GLN A 408 29.21 4.61 -10.83
N GLY A 409 29.87 3.96 -11.78
CA GLY A 409 31.23 3.43 -11.60
C GLY A 409 31.31 2.16 -10.73
N LYS A 410 32.50 1.92 -10.16
CA LYS A 410 32.82 0.73 -9.36
C LYS A 410 32.19 0.82 -7.97
N TRP A 411 31.71 -0.31 -7.44
CA TRP A 411 31.06 -0.36 -6.12
C TRP A 411 32.02 -0.06 -4.97
N TYR A 412 33.30 -0.43 -5.14
CA TYR A 412 34.38 -0.16 -4.20
C TYR A 412 35.04 1.23 -4.37
N ALA A 413 34.49 2.10 -5.23
CA ALA A 413 34.95 3.48 -5.30
C ALA A 413 34.64 4.22 -3.99
N LYS A 414 35.51 5.14 -3.55
CA LYS A 414 35.36 5.87 -2.27
C LYS A 414 33.99 6.54 -2.12
N GLU A 415 33.43 7.05 -3.22
CA GLU A 415 32.12 7.72 -3.27
C GLU A 415 30.93 6.76 -3.14
N ASN A 416 31.13 5.48 -3.45
CA ASN A 416 30.10 4.44 -3.49
C ASN A 416 30.21 3.44 -2.35
N ILE A 417 31.34 3.36 -1.65
CA ILE A 417 31.58 2.28 -0.68
C ILE A 417 30.55 2.30 0.46
N LEU A 418 30.24 3.48 0.99
CA LEU A 418 29.24 3.63 2.05
C LEU A 418 27.83 3.24 1.58
N LYS A 419 27.44 3.70 0.38
CA LYS A 419 26.14 3.36 -0.22
C LYS A 419 26.06 1.88 -0.57
N SER A 420 27.17 1.27 -1.02
CA SER A 420 27.24 -0.16 -1.31
C SER A 420 27.09 -0.99 -0.04
N LEU A 421 27.78 -0.62 1.04
CA LEU A 421 27.65 -1.28 2.34
C LEU A 421 26.21 -1.17 2.85
N LEU A 422 25.63 0.03 2.80
CA LEU A 422 24.26 0.27 3.26
C LEU A 422 23.22 -0.56 2.47
N ASN A 423 23.30 -0.58 1.13
CA ASN A 423 22.42 -1.43 0.32
C ASN A 423 22.68 -2.92 0.54
N GLY A 424 23.93 -3.32 0.79
CA GLY A 424 24.27 -4.69 1.17
C GLY A 424 23.58 -5.11 2.48
N VAL A 425 23.63 -4.27 3.50
CA VAL A 425 22.94 -4.50 4.79
C VAL A 425 21.43 -4.55 4.59
N VAL A 426 20.86 -3.60 3.85
CA VAL A 426 19.41 -3.58 3.53
C VAL A 426 18.99 -4.86 2.81
N PHE A 427 19.78 -5.33 1.84
CA PHE A 427 19.50 -6.57 1.12
C PHE A 427 19.48 -7.76 2.08
N ILE A 428 20.46 -7.86 2.99
CA ILE A 428 20.51 -8.92 4.00
C ILE A 428 19.31 -8.85 4.94
N ILE A 429 18.93 -7.66 5.42
CA ILE A 429 17.74 -7.48 6.27
C ILE A 429 16.49 -7.98 5.53
N GLY A 430 16.30 -7.56 4.28
CA GLY A 430 15.17 -8.01 3.46
C GLY A 430 15.15 -9.54 3.28
N ALA A 431 16.30 -10.15 2.99
CA ALA A 431 16.41 -11.60 2.83
C ALA A 431 16.15 -12.37 4.14
N VAL A 432 16.63 -11.85 5.27
CA VAL A 432 16.41 -12.43 6.60
C VAL A 432 14.93 -12.34 6.99
N VAL A 433 14.27 -11.20 6.74
CA VAL A 433 12.84 -11.04 6.99
C VAL A 433 12.02 -11.95 6.07
N LEU A 434 12.41 -12.09 4.80
CA LEU A 434 11.76 -13.02 3.88
C LEU A 434 11.85 -14.46 4.40
N VAL A 435 13.04 -14.98 4.65
CA VAL A 435 13.20 -16.39 5.03
C VAL A 435 12.68 -16.65 6.45
N GLY A 436 13.14 -15.86 7.42
CA GLY A 436 12.78 -16.03 8.83
C GLY A 436 11.32 -15.69 9.11
N GLY A 437 10.81 -14.61 8.52
CA GLY A 437 9.41 -14.19 8.67
C GLY A 437 8.44 -15.15 7.99
N THR A 438 8.75 -15.67 6.80
CA THR A 438 7.89 -16.67 6.14
C THR A 438 7.88 -17.97 6.92
N TYR A 439 9.04 -18.47 7.36
CA TYR A 439 9.11 -19.66 8.21
C TYR A 439 8.29 -19.47 9.50
N ALA A 440 8.53 -18.37 10.22
CA ALA A 440 7.84 -18.06 11.47
C ALA A 440 6.32 -17.99 11.26
N SER A 441 5.86 -17.24 10.26
CA SER A 441 4.42 -17.09 9.99
C SER A 441 3.77 -18.44 9.66
N ILE A 442 4.42 -19.29 8.85
CA ILE A 442 3.89 -20.62 8.52
C ILE A 442 3.79 -21.49 9.78
N VAL A 443 4.85 -21.53 10.58
CA VAL A 443 4.88 -22.35 11.80
C VAL A 443 3.82 -21.87 12.79
N ASP A 444 3.69 -20.56 13.01
CA ASP A 444 2.72 -20.02 13.96
C ASP A 444 1.29 -20.24 13.52
N ILE A 445 0.99 -20.07 12.22
CA ILE A 445 -0.33 -20.39 11.67
C ILE A 445 -0.68 -21.87 11.89
N ILE A 446 0.26 -22.79 11.61
CA ILE A 446 0.06 -24.24 11.83
C ILE A 446 -0.15 -24.54 13.31
N ASP A 447 0.69 -23.98 14.17
CA ASP A 447 0.61 -24.18 15.63
C ASP A 447 -0.65 -23.59 16.22
N GLY A 448 -1.09 -22.41 15.75
CA GLY A 448 -2.32 -21.75 16.14
C GLY A 448 -3.52 -22.64 15.88
N TYR A 449 -3.61 -23.19 14.66
CA TYR A 449 -4.68 -24.14 14.30
C TYR A 449 -4.61 -25.45 15.09
N ASN A 450 -3.43 -26.07 15.21
CA ASN A 450 -3.27 -27.35 15.91
C ASN A 450 -3.58 -27.26 17.40
N LYS A 451 -3.23 -26.15 18.04
CA LYS A 451 -3.45 -25.93 19.48
C LYS A 451 -4.85 -25.40 19.79
N GLY A 452 -5.67 -25.12 18.77
CA GLY A 452 -7.01 -24.55 18.96
C GLY A 452 -7.00 -23.18 19.63
N LYS A 453 -5.87 -22.45 19.58
CA LYS A 453 -5.72 -21.11 20.18
C LYS A 453 -6.50 -20.03 19.44
N VAL A 454 -7.13 -20.41 18.35
CA VAL A 454 -7.69 -19.53 17.35
C VAL A 454 -8.87 -20.20 16.67
N ARG A 455 -9.78 -19.42 16.11
CA ARG A 455 -10.93 -19.97 15.40
C ARG A 455 -10.49 -20.77 14.16
N GLY A 456 -11.23 -21.84 13.86
CA GLY A 456 -11.05 -22.57 12.60
C GLY A 456 -11.36 -21.70 11.39
N ALA A 457 -10.71 -21.99 10.26
CA ALA A 457 -10.99 -21.32 9.00
C ALA A 457 -12.48 -21.45 8.64
N PHE A 458 -13.10 -20.34 8.22
CA PHE A 458 -14.53 -20.28 7.86
C PHE A 458 -15.51 -20.74 8.97
N THR A 459 -15.17 -20.51 10.24
CA THR A 459 -16.04 -20.84 11.39
C THR A 459 -16.68 -19.60 12.01
N CYS A 460 -17.75 -19.80 12.80
CA CYS A 460 -18.47 -18.72 13.48
C CYS A 460 -17.88 -18.27 14.83
N ALA A 461 -16.81 -18.91 15.31
CA ALA A 461 -16.21 -18.54 16.58
C ALA A 461 -15.68 -17.09 16.53
N PRO A 462 -15.77 -16.33 17.64
CA PRO A 462 -15.23 -14.99 17.72
C PRO A 462 -13.68 -15.01 17.64
N PHE A 463 -13.08 -13.86 17.35
CA PHE A 463 -11.62 -13.70 17.49
C PHE A 463 -11.29 -13.45 18.97
N GLU A 464 -10.30 -14.16 19.52
CA GLU A 464 -9.86 -14.02 20.92
C GLU A 464 -8.85 -12.87 21.14
#